data_AF-A0A947YDM0-F1
#
_entry.id   AF-A0A947YDM0-F1
#
_cell.length_a   1.000
_cell.length_b   1.000
_cell.length_c   1.000
_cell.angle_alpha   90.00
_cell.angle_beta   90.00
_cell.angle_gamma   90.00
#
_symmetry.space_group_name_H-M   'P 1'
#
loop_
_entity.id
_entity.type
_entity.pdbx_description
1 polymer ?
#
loop_
_entity_poly.entity_id
_entity_poly.type
_entity_poly.pdbx_seq_one_letter_code
_entity_poly.pdbx_strand_id
1 'polypeptide(L)'
;MKNLPQSRKALVALVMELKQEISQLKAENQQLKLQLLKKKSKPPFHPKANVVRDQEGQEEIADTSKKQRKLRVKAYTRKRSTPTHRVVHASSHCEACGESVSGQSVAWTREIIDLPVIKPTVTEHM
;
A
#
# COMPACT_ATOMS: atom_id res chain seq x y z
N MET A 1 28.42 3.26 -10.77
CA MET A 1 28.53 3.20 -12.24
C MET A 1 29.56 2.13 -12.57
N LYS A 2 29.20 1.05 -13.28
CA LYS A 2 30.16 -0.02 -13.62
C LYS A 2 31.07 0.47 -14.76
N ASN A 3 32.38 0.37 -14.58
CA ASN A 3 33.36 0.73 -15.61
C ASN A 3 33.12 -0.12 -16.86
N LEU A 4 32.84 0.51 -18.00
CA LEU A 4 32.67 -0.21 -19.26
C LEU A 4 34.03 -0.72 -19.76
N PRO A 5 34.10 -1.94 -20.34
CA PRO A 5 35.32 -2.42 -20.97
C PRO A 5 35.67 -1.51 -22.15
N GLN A 6 36.85 -0.90 -22.11
CA GLN A 6 37.26 0.11 -23.11
C GLN A 6 37.89 -0.50 -24.37
N SER A 7 38.14 -1.82 -24.40
CA SER A 7 38.74 -2.49 -25.56
C SER A 7 37.72 -3.36 -26.32
N ARG A 8 37.84 -3.41 -27.65
CA ARG A 8 37.00 -4.24 -28.52
C ARG A 8 37.00 -5.71 -28.10
N LYS A 9 38.16 -6.24 -27.72
CA LYS A 9 38.30 -7.64 -27.26
C LYS A 9 37.52 -7.87 -25.95
N ALA A 10 37.60 -6.95 -25.00
CA ALA A 10 36.87 -7.05 -23.74
C ALA A 10 35.35 -6.91 -23.93
N LEU A 11 34.90 -6.06 -24.87
CA LEU A 11 33.49 -5.96 -25.23
C LEU A 11 32.95 -7.25 -25.86
N VAL A 12 33.73 -7.89 -26.74
CA VAL A 12 33.32 -9.18 -27.35
C VAL A 12 33.22 -10.28 -26.29
N ALA A 13 34.18 -10.37 -25.37
CA ALA A 13 34.14 -11.32 -24.26
C ALA A 13 32.89 -11.11 -23.38
N LEU A 14 32.61 -9.86 -22.99
CA LEU A 14 31.43 -9.52 -22.21
C LEU A 14 30.12 -9.87 -22.95
N VAL A 15 30.04 -9.63 -24.25
CA VAL A 15 28.85 -10.00 -25.05
C VAL A 15 28.67 -11.52 -25.09
N MET A 16 29.76 -12.29 -25.15
CA MET A 16 29.67 -13.75 -25.10
C MET A 16 29.18 -14.24 -23.73
N GLU A 17 29.73 -13.71 -22.64
CA GLU A 17 29.29 -14.02 -21.27
C GLU A 17 27.81 -13.68 -21.07
N LEU A 18 27.38 -12.47 -21.45
CA LEU A 18 25.99 -12.05 -21.33
C LEU A 18 25.05 -12.90 -22.18
N LYS A 19 25.47 -13.31 -23.39
CA LYS A 19 24.67 -14.23 -24.22
C LYS A 19 24.53 -15.60 -23.57
N GLN A 20 25.60 -16.10 -22.96
CA GLN A 20 25.58 -17.37 -22.23
C GLN A 20 24.66 -17.29 -21.01
N GLU A 21 24.76 -16.24 -20.20
CA GLU A 21 23.89 -16.01 -19.04
C GLU A 21 22.42 -15.88 -19.45
N ILE A 22 22.12 -15.12 -20.50
CA ILE A 22 20.75 -15.01 -21.04
C ILE A 22 20.22 -16.38 -21.49
N SER A 23 21.05 -17.21 -22.10
CA SER A 23 20.63 -18.55 -22.53
C SER A 23 20.30 -19.45 -21.34
N GLN A 24 21.11 -19.38 -20.28
CA GLN A 24 20.91 -20.13 -19.05
C GLN A 24 19.64 -19.69 -18.30
N LEU A 25 19.47 -18.38 -18.10
CA LEU A 25 18.28 -17.82 -17.43
C LEU A 25 16.99 -18.09 -18.20
N LYS A 26 17.04 -18.16 -19.53
CA LYS A 26 15.89 -18.54 -20.35
C LYS A 26 15.52 -20.01 -20.17
N ALA A 27 16.51 -20.91 -20.13
CA ALA A 27 16.27 -22.33 -19.90
C ALA A 27 15.67 -22.58 -18.50
N GLU A 28 16.20 -21.92 -17.47
CA GLU A 28 15.70 -22.01 -16.10
C GLU A 28 14.26 -21.47 -15.99
N ASN A 29 13.98 -20.30 -16.58
CA ASN A 29 12.63 -19.75 -16.61
C ASN A 29 11.62 -20.69 -17.30
N GLN A 30 12.03 -21.36 -18.38
CA GLN A 30 11.18 -22.35 -19.05
C GLN A 30 10.90 -23.54 -18.14
N GLN A 31 11.92 -24.07 -17.45
CA GLN A 31 11.75 -25.16 -16.50
C GLN A 31 10.84 -24.77 -15.32
N LEU A 32 11.04 -23.60 -14.73
CA LEU A 32 10.20 -23.10 -13.63
C LEU A 32 8.74 -22.91 -14.06
N LYS A 33 8.51 -22.38 -15.27
CA LYS A 33 7.16 -22.27 -15.82
C LYS A 33 6.48 -23.64 -15.97
N LEU A 34 7.21 -24.65 -16.46
CA LEU A 34 6.70 -26.02 -16.56
C LEU A 34 6.39 -26.61 -15.17
N GLN A 35 7.25 -26.36 -14.18
CA GLN A 35 7.01 -26.81 -12.80
C GLN A 35 5.78 -26.12 -12.18
N LEU A 36 5.60 -24.82 -12.40
CA LEU A 36 4.43 -24.09 -11.91
C LEU A 36 3.14 -24.60 -12.57
N LEU A 37 3.16 -24.94 -13.86
CA LEU A 37 2.01 -25.56 -14.52
C LEU A 37 1.64 -26.90 -13.88
N LYS A 38 2.62 -27.74 -13.54
CA LYS A 38 2.38 -29.01 -12.82
C LYS A 38 1.85 -28.79 -11.40
N LYS A 39 2.24 -27.69 -10.74
CA LYS A 39 1.85 -27.35 -9.36
C LYS A 39 0.56 -26.53 -9.27
N LYS A 40 -0.17 -26.28 -10.37
CA LYS A 40 -1.50 -25.65 -10.33
C LYS A 40 -2.54 -26.60 -9.71
N SER A 41 -2.43 -26.90 -8.42
CA SER A 41 -3.59 -27.30 -7.63
C SER A 41 -4.50 -26.08 -7.49
N LYS A 42 -5.82 -26.28 -7.56
CA LYS A 42 -6.76 -25.22 -7.17
C LYS A 42 -6.36 -24.76 -5.75
N PRO A 43 -6.20 -23.45 -5.49
CA PRO A 43 -5.95 -22.98 -4.14
C PRO A 43 -7.06 -23.51 -3.22
N PRO A 44 -6.75 -23.82 -1.95
CA PRO A 44 -7.77 -24.23 -1.00
C PRO A 44 -8.88 -23.17 -1.00
N PHE A 45 -10.12 -23.63 -1.14
CA PHE A 45 -11.27 -22.75 -1.10
C PHE A 45 -11.37 -22.19 0.31
N HIS A 46 -11.13 -20.88 0.46
CA HIS A 46 -11.37 -20.15 1.70
C HIS A 46 -12.74 -19.46 1.57
N PRO A 47 -13.85 -20.12 1.92
CA PRO A 47 -15.14 -19.46 1.92
C PRO A 47 -15.09 -18.28 2.90
N LYS A 48 -15.55 -17.12 2.45
CA LYS A 48 -15.85 -16.03 3.38
C LYS A 48 -16.95 -16.53 4.32
N ALA A 49 -16.85 -16.23 5.61
CA ALA A 49 -17.74 -16.76 6.65
C ALA A 49 -19.26 -16.53 6.43
N ASN A 50 -19.65 -15.66 5.49
CA ASN A 50 -21.05 -15.29 5.23
C ASN A 50 -21.57 -15.75 3.85
N VAL A 51 -20.90 -16.68 3.16
CA VAL A 51 -21.42 -17.23 1.89
C VAL A 51 -22.12 -18.55 2.17
N VAL A 52 -23.45 -18.54 2.11
CA VAL A 52 -24.25 -19.77 2.06
C VAL A 52 -24.28 -20.23 0.62
N ARG A 53 -23.96 -21.50 0.36
CA ARG A 53 -24.16 -22.14 -0.94
C ARG A 53 -25.13 -23.30 -0.79
N ASP A 54 -25.95 -23.51 -1.81
CA ASP A 54 -26.80 -24.69 -1.93
C ASP A 54 -25.96 -25.95 -2.23
N GLN A 55 -26.61 -27.12 -2.20
CA GLN A 55 -25.95 -28.42 -2.42
C GLN A 55 -25.35 -28.56 -3.82
N GLU A 56 -25.76 -27.71 -4.77
CA GLU A 56 -25.30 -27.67 -6.16
C GLU A 56 -24.13 -26.68 -6.37
N GLY A 57 -23.71 -25.97 -5.32
CA GLY A 57 -22.55 -25.09 -5.32
C GLY A 57 -22.78 -23.72 -5.98
N GLN A 58 -24.04 -23.36 -6.22
CA GLN A 58 -24.42 -22.04 -6.67
C GLN A 58 -24.30 -21.04 -5.51
N GLU A 59 -23.76 -19.86 -5.83
CA GLU A 59 -23.69 -18.77 -4.85
C GLU A 59 -25.09 -18.17 -4.70
N GLU A 60 -25.83 -18.61 -3.69
CA GLU A 60 -26.91 -17.78 -3.18
C GLU A 60 -26.28 -16.52 -2.60
N ILE A 61 -26.58 -15.38 -3.23
CA ILE A 61 -26.27 -14.08 -2.65
C ILE A 61 -27.14 -13.99 -1.39
N ALA A 62 -26.58 -14.42 -0.25
CA ALA A 62 -27.20 -14.28 1.05
C ALA A 62 -27.75 -12.86 1.12
N ASP A 63 -29.05 -12.71 1.36
CA ASP A 63 -29.75 -11.43 1.29
C ASP A 63 -28.99 -10.40 2.13
N THR A 64 -28.19 -9.59 1.43
CA THR A 64 -27.44 -8.49 2.01
C THR A 64 -28.32 -7.26 1.97
N SER A 65 -29.61 -7.41 2.30
CA SER A 65 -30.39 -6.34 2.90
C SER A 65 -29.60 -5.89 4.12
N LYS A 66 -28.65 -4.97 3.88
CA LYS A 66 -27.67 -4.48 4.84
C LYS A 66 -28.50 -3.95 5.98
N LYS A 67 -28.65 -4.75 7.04
CA LYS A 67 -29.35 -4.33 8.25
C LYS A 67 -28.77 -2.98 8.59
N GLN A 68 -29.59 -1.95 8.40
CA GLN A 68 -29.13 -0.59 8.50
C GLN A 68 -28.57 -0.48 9.91
N ARG A 69 -27.27 -0.23 10.01
CA ARG A 69 -26.59 -0.26 11.30
C ARG A 69 -27.37 0.64 12.23
N LYS A 70 -27.81 0.11 13.38
CA LYS A 70 -28.62 0.86 14.35
C LYS A 70 -27.99 2.23 14.57
N LEU A 71 -28.71 3.27 14.13
CA LEU A 71 -28.27 4.65 14.30
C LEU A 71 -28.14 4.90 15.80
N ARG A 72 -26.98 5.38 16.23
CA ARG A 72 -26.80 5.81 17.61
C ARG A 72 -27.63 7.07 17.79
N VAL A 73 -28.44 7.11 18.86
CA VAL A 73 -29.27 8.27 19.20
C VAL A 73 -28.42 9.54 19.38
N LYS A 74 -27.17 9.37 19.83
CA LYS A 74 -26.20 10.45 19.97
C LYS A 74 -24.80 9.99 19.61
N ALA A 75 -24.03 10.86 18.96
CA ALA A 75 -22.60 10.69 18.81
C ALA A 75 -21.89 11.22 20.07
N TYR A 76 -21.08 10.36 20.70
CA TYR A 76 -20.21 10.73 21.83
C TYR A 76 -18.83 11.22 21.38
N THR A 77 -18.67 11.52 20.10
CA THR A 77 -17.42 12.06 19.57
C THR A 77 -17.31 13.55 19.93
N ARG A 78 -16.14 13.97 20.40
CA ARG A 78 -15.83 15.40 20.59
C ARG A 78 -16.04 16.14 19.26
N LYS A 79 -16.83 17.22 19.28
CA LYS A 79 -16.94 18.14 18.15
C LYS A 79 -15.62 18.91 18.03
N ARG A 80 -15.12 19.08 16.80
CA ARG A 80 -13.93 19.89 16.55
C ARG A 80 -14.24 21.36 16.75
N SER A 81 -13.28 22.10 17.30
CA SER A 81 -13.38 23.55 17.44
C SER A 81 -13.12 24.27 16.10
N THR A 82 -13.44 25.56 16.05
CA THR A 82 -12.99 26.42 14.95
C THR A 82 -11.47 26.63 15.07
N PRO A 83 -10.66 26.24 14.06
CA PRO A 83 -9.21 26.33 14.17
C PRO A 83 -8.74 27.77 14.21
N THR A 84 -7.86 28.09 15.16
CA THR A 84 -7.18 29.41 15.26
C THR A 84 -6.09 29.57 14.21
N HIS A 85 -5.44 28.47 13.81
CA HIS A 85 -4.41 28.41 12.78
C HIS A 85 -4.56 27.15 11.94
N ARG A 86 -4.14 27.18 10.66
CA ARG A 86 -4.16 26.02 9.77
C ARG A 86 -2.78 25.80 9.15
N VAL A 87 -2.26 24.59 9.27
CA VAL A 87 -1.08 24.12 8.55
C VAL A 87 -1.56 23.25 7.38
N VAL A 88 -1.23 23.65 6.15
CA VAL A 88 -1.57 22.89 4.95
C VAL A 88 -0.31 22.18 4.45
N HIS A 89 -0.35 20.85 4.43
CA HIS A 89 0.70 20.04 3.83
C HIS A 89 0.35 19.79 2.38
N ALA A 90 0.87 20.63 1.49
CA ALA A 90 0.72 20.43 0.06
C ALA A 90 1.99 20.81 -0.68
N SER A 91 2.41 19.94 -1.60
CA SER A 91 3.55 20.19 -2.47
C SER A 91 3.07 20.96 -3.70
N SER A 92 3.77 22.05 -4.04
CA SER A 92 3.53 22.81 -5.27
C SER A 92 4.19 22.15 -6.49
N HIS A 93 5.19 21.32 -6.26
CA HIS A 93 5.96 20.62 -7.28
C HIS A 93 6.18 19.16 -6.91
N CYS A 94 6.34 18.31 -7.91
CA CYS A 94 6.70 16.92 -7.74
C CYS A 94 8.18 16.80 -7.30
N GLU A 95 8.46 16.14 -6.19
CA GLU A 95 9.83 15.96 -5.69
C GLU A 95 10.70 15.07 -6.60
N ALA A 96 10.08 14.30 -7.50
CA ALA A 96 10.79 13.40 -8.41
C ALA A 96 11.11 14.03 -9.78
N CYS A 97 10.19 14.80 -10.37
CA CYS A 97 10.35 15.37 -11.72
C CYS A 97 10.31 16.91 -11.78
N GLY A 98 9.96 17.59 -10.68
CA GLY A 98 9.93 19.05 -10.60
C GLY A 98 8.72 19.72 -11.26
N GLU A 99 7.84 18.97 -11.91
CA GLU A 99 6.62 19.54 -12.52
C GLU A 99 5.66 20.10 -11.48
N SER A 100 4.91 21.12 -11.89
CA SER A 100 3.90 21.75 -11.04
C SER A 100 2.72 20.81 -10.80
N VAL A 101 2.31 20.70 -9.54
CA VAL A 101 1.17 19.87 -9.15
C VAL A 101 -0.04 20.78 -8.96
N SER A 102 -1.12 20.49 -9.69
CA SER A 102 -2.42 21.16 -9.56
C SER A 102 -3.48 20.17 -9.09
N GLY A 103 -4.56 20.67 -8.46
CA GLY A 103 -5.67 19.82 -7.99
C GLY A 103 -5.41 19.13 -6.65
N GLN A 104 -5.14 19.92 -5.61
CA GLN A 104 -4.97 19.38 -4.27
C GLN A 104 -6.30 18.88 -3.69
N SER A 105 -6.27 17.75 -3.01
CA SER A 105 -7.43 17.20 -2.29
C SER A 105 -7.06 16.90 -0.84
N VAL A 106 -8.03 17.06 0.06
CA VAL A 106 -7.81 16.83 1.49
C VAL A 106 -8.08 15.37 1.80
N ALA A 107 -7.02 14.60 2.04
CA ALA A 107 -7.13 13.19 2.42
C ALA A 107 -7.72 13.00 3.82
N TRP A 108 -7.25 13.78 4.79
CA TRP A 108 -7.75 13.78 6.16
C TRP A 108 -7.41 15.09 6.87
N THR A 109 -8.09 15.37 7.98
CA THR A 109 -7.87 16.54 8.82
C THR A 109 -7.74 16.12 10.28
N ARG A 110 -6.89 16.80 11.05
CA ARG A 110 -6.76 16.67 12.51
C ARG A 110 -6.79 18.03 13.18
N GLU A 111 -7.30 18.06 14.41
CA GLU A 111 -7.17 19.20 15.31
C GLU A 111 -6.00 18.91 16.25
N ILE A 112 -5.02 19.80 16.27
CA ILE A 112 -3.89 19.77 17.20
C ILE A 112 -4.12 20.92 18.17
N ILE A 113 -4.08 20.63 19.47
CA ILE A 113 -4.18 21.62 20.55
C ILE A 113 -2.81 21.65 21.20
N ASP A 114 -1.98 22.60 20.79
CA ASP A 114 -0.66 22.79 21.37
C ASP A 114 -0.83 23.45 22.75
N LEU A 115 -0.45 22.71 23.79
CA LEU A 115 -0.39 23.25 25.13
C LEU A 115 0.96 23.94 25.34
N PRO A 116 0.99 25.16 25.91
CA PRO A 116 2.25 25.80 26.22
C PRO A 116 3.01 24.96 27.24
N VAL A 117 4.34 25.04 27.19
CA VAL A 117 5.17 24.47 28.25
C VAL A 117 5.01 25.32 29.50
N ILE A 118 4.35 24.77 30.52
CA ILE A 118 4.11 25.44 31.82
C ILE A 118 5.07 24.83 32.84
N LYS A 119 5.75 25.67 33.64
CA LYS A 119 6.55 25.20 34.78
C LYS A 119 5.60 24.69 35.88
N PRO A 120 5.79 23.47 36.41
CA PRO A 120 4.92 22.96 37.46
C PRO A 120 5.16 23.72 38.78
N THR A 121 4.08 24.04 39.47
CA THR A 121 4.13 24.46 40.87
C THR A 121 4.15 23.21 41.75
N VAL A 122 5.15 23.08 42.61
CA VAL A 122 5.23 21.98 43.58
C VAL A 122 4.82 22.53 44.94
N THR A 123 3.77 21.95 45.52
CA THR A 123 3.25 22.33 46.84
C THR A 123 3.44 21.16 47.80
N GLU A 124 4.17 21.38 48.89
CA GLU A 124 4.27 20.44 50.00
C GLU A 124 3.06 20.63 50.93
N HIS A 125 2.37 19.55 51.26
CA HIS A 125 1.31 19.53 52.26
C HIS A 125 1.85 18.87 53.52
N MET A 126 1.84 19.60 54.63
CA MET A 126 2.19 19.09 55.97
C MET A 126 0.94 18.86 56.81
#